data_AF-A0A817UY32-F1
#
_entry.id   AF-A0A817UY32-F1
#
_cell.length_a   1.000
_cell.length_b   1.000
_cell.length_c   1.000
_cell.angle_alpha   90.00
_cell.angle_beta   90.00
_cell.angle_gamma   90.00
#
_symmetry.space_group_name_H-M   'P 1'
#
loop_
_entity.id
_entity.type
_entity.pdbx_description
1 polymer ?
#
loop_
_entity_poly.entity_id
_entity_poly.type
_entity_poly.pdbx_seq_one_letter_code
_entity_poly.pdbx_strand_id
1 'polypeptide(L)'
;MATNTVFSNDGTQPKLSISFIKSQKGKTLLVANEYTFKLNKTTTTTKYWKCTYNGCYSKIHTDLNDELLKTIAIQRRIDNLGERYYGGVINAM
;
A
#
# COMPACT_ATOMS: atom_id res chain seq x y z
N MET A 1 -8.24 -26.54 13.26
CA MET A 1 -6.81 -26.16 13.15
C MET A 1 -6.77 -24.63 13.14
N ALA A 2 -6.60 -24.00 14.30
CA ALA A 2 -6.57 -22.54 14.41
C ALA A 2 -5.11 -22.07 14.31
N THR A 3 -4.79 -21.22 13.34
CA THR A 3 -3.44 -20.65 13.19
C THR A 3 -3.33 -19.43 14.11
N ASN A 4 -2.47 -19.54 15.12
CA ASN A 4 -2.17 -18.45 16.05
C ASN A 4 -1.44 -17.32 15.33
N THR A 5 -2.03 -16.13 15.30
CA THR A 5 -1.34 -14.90 14.87
C THR A 5 -0.50 -14.38 16.04
N VAL A 6 0.82 -14.42 15.89
CA VAL A 6 1.77 -13.82 16.83
C VAL A 6 1.72 -12.31 16.67
N PHE A 7 1.25 -11.61 17.70
CA PHE A 7 1.38 -10.16 17.82
C PHE A 7 2.72 -9.87 18.51
N SER A 8 3.75 -9.57 17.73
CA SER A 8 5.07 -9.19 18.25
C SER A 8 5.00 -7.79 18.88
N ASN A 9 5.19 -7.71 20.20
CA ASN A 9 5.31 -6.47 20.96
C ASN A 9 6.74 -5.90 20.86
N ASP A 10 7.21 -5.66 19.65
CA ASP A 10 8.45 -4.93 19.43
C ASP A 10 8.10 -3.54 18.90
N GLY A 11 8.74 -2.49 19.41
CA GLY A 11 8.56 -1.10 18.95
C GLY A 11 8.90 -0.85 17.47
N THR A 12 9.10 -1.91 16.70
CA THR A 12 9.19 -1.92 15.25
C THR A 12 7.88 -1.46 14.63
N GLN A 13 7.93 -0.30 13.98
CA GLN A 13 6.84 0.24 13.18
C GLN A 13 6.22 -0.85 12.29
N PRO A 14 4.90 -0.85 12.09
CA PRO A 14 4.23 -1.87 11.30
C PRO A 14 4.86 -1.94 9.89
N LYS A 15 5.71 -2.95 9.68
CA LYS A 15 6.41 -3.17 8.41
C LYS A 15 5.39 -3.64 7.40
N LEU A 16 5.11 -2.79 6.41
CA LEU A 16 4.24 -3.16 5.31
C LEU A 16 4.86 -4.31 4.51
N SER A 17 4.16 -5.44 4.47
CA SER A 17 4.55 -6.56 3.62
C SER A 17 4.05 -6.32 2.20
N ILE A 18 4.96 -6.36 1.23
CA ILE A 18 4.65 -6.23 -0.19
C ILE A 18 4.98 -7.54 -0.92
N SER A 19 4.21 -7.86 -1.95
CA SER A 19 4.47 -8.98 -2.84
C SER A 19 4.12 -8.59 -4.28
N PHE A 20 4.65 -9.33 -5.25
CA PHE A 20 4.44 -9.04 -6.67
C PHE A 20 3.73 -10.19 -7.34
N ILE A 21 2.65 -9.89 -8.06
CA ILE A 21 1.88 -10.86 -8.83
C ILE A 21 1.85 -10.46 -10.30
N LYS A 22 1.65 -11.43 -11.18
CA LYS A 22 1.37 -11.17 -12.59
C LYS A 22 -0.14 -11.16 -12.81
N SER A 23 -0.63 -10.09 -13.42
CA SER A 23 -1.99 -10.06 -13.93
C SER A 23 -2.18 -11.04 -15.09
N GLN A 24 -3.41 -11.43 -15.38
CA GLN A 24 -3.76 -12.28 -16.52
C GLN A 24 -3.27 -11.73 -17.87
N LYS A 25 -3.08 -10.41 -17.96
CA LYS A 25 -2.54 -9.72 -19.16
C LYS A 25 -1.01 -9.55 -19.13
N GLY A 26 -0.31 -10.25 -18.23
CA GLY A 26 1.15 -10.24 -18.10
C GLY A 26 1.75 -9.04 -17.35
N LYS A 27 0.95 -8.03 -17.00
CA LYS A 27 1.43 -6.85 -16.24
C LYS A 27 1.72 -7.20 -14.78
N THR A 28 2.84 -6.72 -14.25
CA THR A 28 3.18 -6.85 -12.82
C THR A 28 2.29 -5.95 -11.97
N LEU A 29 1.73 -6.49 -10.90
CA LEU A 29 1.00 -5.78 -9.86
C LEU A 29 1.73 -5.95 -8.54
N LEU A 30 1.75 -4.89 -7.74
CA LEU A 30 2.23 -4.92 -6.36
C LEU A 30 1.04 -5.14 -5.44
N VAL A 31 1.13 -6.09 -4.52
CA VAL A 31 0.11 -6.38 -3.51
C VAL A 31 0.65 -5.95 -2.16
N ALA A 32 -0.09 -5.10 -1.46
CA ALA A 32 0.25 -4.63 -0.13
C ALA A 32 -1.02 -4.53 0.72
N ASN A 33 -1.04 -5.20 1.88
CA ASN A 33 -2.20 -5.27 2.78
C ASN A 33 -3.51 -5.56 2.04
N GLU A 34 -3.51 -6.59 1.18
CA GLU A 34 -4.68 -7.03 0.39
C GLU A 34 -5.16 -6.04 -0.69
N TYR A 35 -4.50 -4.89 -0.86
CA TYR A 35 -4.72 -3.98 -1.98
C TYR A 35 -3.74 -4.27 -3.11
N THR A 36 -4.21 -4.15 -4.35
CA THR A 36 -3.35 -4.25 -5.53
C THR A 36 -3.03 -2.86 -6.07
N PHE A 37 -1.80 -2.71 -6.55
CA PHE A 37 -1.27 -1.49 -7.11
C PHE A 37 -0.69 -1.79 -8.49
N LYS A 38 -0.99 -0.92 -9.45
CA LYS A 38 -0.41 -0.96 -10.79
C LYS A 38 0.77 0.00 -10.87
N LEU A 39 1.78 -0.38 -11.62
CA LEU A 39 2.88 0.50 -11.96
C LEU A 39 2.36 1.69 -12.76
N ASN A 40 2.60 2.90 -12.26
CA ASN A 40 2.16 4.15 -12.88
C ASN A 40 3.30 4.83 -13.64
N LYS A 41 4.47 4.90 -13.02
CA LYS A 41 5.68 5.48 -13.62
C LYS A 41 6.91 4.81 -13.05
N THR A 42 7.95 4.69 -13.84
CA THR A 42 9.30 4.34 -13.37
C THR A 42 10.21 5.51 -13.68
N THR A 43 10.99 5.94 -12.70
CA THR A 43 12.12 6.86 -12.87
C THR A 43 13.43 6.06 -12.84
N THR A 44 14.56 6.75 -12.98
CA THR A 44 15.90 6.15 -12.91
C THR A 44 16.19 5.43 -11.59
N THR A 45 15.43 5.74 -10.51
CA THR A 45 15.69 5.20 -9.17
C THR A 45 14.45 4.65 -8.48
N THR A 46 13.24 5.01 -8.92
CA THR A 46 12.01 4.72 -8.17
C THR A 46 10.89 4.27 -9.09
N LYS A 47 10.18 3.23 -8.67
CA LYS A 47 8.91 2.79 -9.26
C LYS A 47 7.75 3.38 -8.44
N TYR A 48 6.83 4.04 -9.14
CA TYR A 48 5.65 4.67 -8.58
C TYR A 48 4.44 3.79 -8.83
N TRP A 49 3.80 3.33 -7.77
CA TRP A 49 2.67 2.43 -7.79
C TRP A 49 1.39 3.13 -7.34
N LYS A 50 0.32 2.96 -8.12
CA LYS A 50 -1.00 3.52 -7.85
C LYS A 50 -1.98 2.39 -7.56
N CYS A 51 -2.80 2.57 -6.54
CA CYS A 51 -3.89 1.67 -6.20
C CYS A 51 -4.80 1.39 -7.43
N THR A 52 -5.18 0.14 -7.63
CA THR A 52 -6.05 -0.27 -8.77
C THR A 52 -7.52 0.04 -8.51
N TYR A 53 -7.92 0.18 -7.24
CA TYR A 53 -9.29 0.49 -6.84
C TYR A 53 -9.69 1.93 -7.21
N ASN A 54 -10.89 2.10 -7.77
CA ASN A 54 -11.40 3.42 -8.14
C ASN A 54 -11.68 4.28 -6.89
N GLY A 55 -11.21 5.53 -6.89
CA GLY A 55 -11.33 6.43 -5.73
C GLY A 55 -10.33 6.15 -4.60
N CYS A 56 -9.36 5.26 -4.81
CA CYS A 56 -8.25 5.01 -3.90
C CYS A 56 -7.09 5.97 -4.19
N TYR A 57 -6.70 6.75 -3.18
CA TYR A 57 -5.60 7.73 -3.28
C TYR A 57 -4.26 7.18 -2.79
N SER A 58 -4.23 5.89 -2.41
CA SER A 58 -3.05 5.19 -1.94
C SER A 58 -1.97 5.08 -3.02
N LYS A 59 -0.73 5.36 -2.61
CA LYS A 59 0.47 5.30 -3.45
C LYS A 59 1.61 4.65 -2.69
N ILE A 60 2.36 3.82 -3.41
CA ILE A 60 3.54 3.11 -2.91
C ILE A 60 4.70 3.42 -3.85
N HIS A 61 5.87 3.67 -3.29
CA HIS A 61 7.11 3.82 -4.03
C HIS A 61 8.05 2.68 -3.65
N THR A 62 8.57 2.00 -4.65
CA THR A 62 9.66 1.03 -4.48
C THR A 62 10.89 1.50 -5.22
N ASP A 63 12.04 0.93 -4.93
CA ASP A 63 13.24 1.12 -5.73
C ASP A 63 13.16 0.27 -7.03
N LEU A 64 14.27 0.22 -7.76
CA LEU A 64 14.39 -0.64 -8.93
C LEU A 64 14.47 -2.13 -8.61
N ASN A 65 14.96 -2.49 -7.42
CA ASN A 65 15.08 -3.85 -6.90
C ASN A 65 13.80 -4.34 -6.20
N ASP A 66 12.71 -3.59 -6.31
CA ASP A 66 11.41 -3.92 -5.73
C ASP A 66 11.36 -3.88 -4.20
N GLU A 67 12.30 -3.16 -3.57
CA GLU A 67 12.32 -2.84 -2.15
C GLU A 67 11.44 -1.62 -1.83
N LEU A 68 10.70 -1.67 -0.73
CA LEU A 68 9.78 -0.61 -0.33
C LEU A 68 10.56 0.63 0.16
N LEU A 69 10.40 1.75 -0.54
CA LEU A 69 11.00 3.03 -0.15
C LEU A 69 10.05 3.88 0.68
N LYS A 70 8.80 4.03 0.23
CA LYS A 70 7.82 4.93 0.87
C LYS A 70 6.40 4.52 0.57
N THR A 71 5.52 4.71 1.55
CA THR A 71 4.06 4.67 1.38
C THR A 71 3.47 6.04 1.69
N ILE A 72 2.68 6.59 0.77
CA ILE A 72 2.07 7.93 0.94
C ILE A 72 0.72 7.84 1.65
N ALA A 73 -0.06 6.80 1.35
CA ALA A 73 -1.32 6.51 2.02
C ALA A 73 -1.67 5.05 1.77
N ILE A 74 -2.14 4.33 2.78
CA ILE A 74 -2.76 3.02 2.62
C ILE A 74 -4.12 3.17 3.27
N GLN A 75 -5.18 3.10 2.47
CA GLN A 75 -6.52 3.12 3.02
C GLN A 75 -6.67 1.86 3.87
N ARG A 76 -6.62 1.99 5.21
CA ARG A 76 -7.02 0.89 6.08
C ARG A 76 -8.50 0.68 5.86
N ARG A 77 -8.89 -0.58 5.62
CA ARG A 77 -10.29 -0.99 5.56
C ARG A 77 -10.90 -0.72 6.95
N ILE A 78 -11.51 0.44 7.15
CA ILE A 78 -12.56 0.57 8.16
C ILE A 78 -13.80 0.09 7.42
N ASP A 79 -14.13 -1.18 7.61
CA ASP A 79 -15.43 -1.67 7.21
C ASP A 79 -16.48 -0.83 7.95
N ASN A 80 -17.29 -0.13 7.17
CA ASN A 80 -18.45 0.69 7.52
C ASN A 80 -18.25 2.12 8.07
N LEU A 81 -18.86 3.04 7.31
CA LEU A 81 -19.18 4.46 7.56
C LEU A 81 -18.03 5.47 7.67
N GLY A 82 -17.74 6.12 6.55
CA GLY A 82 -17.74 7.60 6.53
C GLY A 82 -16.44 8.37 6.76
N GLU A 83 -15.32 7.76 7.15
CA GLU A 83 -14.12 8.57 7.46
C GLU A 83 -12.90 8.25 6.59
N ARG A 84 -12.64 9.15 5.63
CA ARG A 84 -11.41 9.20 4.86
C ARG A 84 -10.35 9.96 5.67
N TYR A 85 -9.46 9.24 6.36
CA TYR A 85 -8.25 9.85 6.93
C TYR A 85 -7.27 10.22 5.80
N TYR A 86 -7.25 11.49 5.42
CA TYR A 86 -6.11 12.10 4.73
C TYR A 86 -5.19 12.69 5.79
N GLY A 87 -3.91 12.30 5.77
CA GLY A 87 -2.89 13.06 6.47
C GLY A 87 -2.82 14.46 5.87
N GLY A 88 -3.36 15.45 6.59
CA GLY A 88 -3.38 16.84 6.18
C GLY A 88 -4.25 17.67 7.12
N VAL A 89 -3.59 18.36 8.05
CA VAL A 89 -4.05 19.50 8.87
C VAL A 89 -5.54 19.84 8.77
N ILE A 90 -6.25 19.59 9.87
CA ILE A 90 -7.54 20.23 10.17
C ILE A 90 -7.35 21.75 10.15
N ASN A 91 -7.81 22.43 9.10
CA ASN A 91 -8.24 23.82 9.29
C ASN A 91 -9.65 23.74 9.86
N ALA A 92 -9.74 23.97 11.16
CA ALA A 92 -10.98 24.22 11.84
C ALA A 92 -11.60 25.51 11.29
N MET A 93 -12.89 25.47 10.97
CA MET A 93 -13.73 26.64 10.79
C MET A 93 -14.49 26.90 12.08
#